data_AF-A0A8J7YEY8-F1
#
_entry.id   AF-A0A8J7YEY8-F1
#
_cell.length_a   1.000
_cell.length_b   1.000
_cell.length_c   1.000
_cell.angle_alpha   90.00
_cell.angle_beta   90.00
_cell.angle_gamma   90.00
#
_symmetry.space_group_name_H-M   'P 1'
#
loop_
_entity.id
_entity.type
_entity.pdbx_description
1 polymer ?
#
loop_
_entity_poly.entity_id
_entity_poly.type
_entity_poly.pdbx_seq_one_letter_code
_entity_poly.pdbx_strand_id
1 'polypeptide(L)'
;MASDGILTRWYRGRIGTPTTDDEVYGYWLFVAGIVLGALGLGLFYGAGSRSTLREFGYVFAAVGVIALFVGPTMRLPLSRKALFVSYAAALVSLAATLWFTLIYPAGWTGPEGNPAVTLYMAGLALAAIGAVVAPLLTGRQEAYEQAQKTAAEATAAAEQASETAERATAERSELAEDLATSESARENLSELLGATEGELDAAQAAIAAAMESKATFELYADKAGKHRWRLRHRNGNVIADSAQGYASRQKAMQGLRSVQTNAAGGAVVLLADGTEEDTVEDVPEVPAPDSQGTFELFEDKGGEFRWRLRHDNGNVLADSGEGYASKSNVRRALKSVRAYVPGAAYLQVDPVAFEVYADKAGRYRWRLLHRNGEILGDSGEGYDTRAAARRAANEVRTVAPDADDEFEVYEDKGGEFRWRLRTDEGIIADSGEGYTERNKAVNAVERVQQYAADADLLAIGSAAFEIYEDRAEEWRWRLRHRNGQIIADSGEGFGKRSGAVASIERVKRHGPAADQSE
;
A
#
# COMPACT_ATOMS: atom_id res chain seq x y z
N MET A 1 6.17 19.26 -59.88
CA MET A 1 7.63 19.39 -60.11
C MET A 1 7.82 20.24 -61.35
N ALA A 2 7.96 21.55 -61.20
CA ALA A 2 8.27 22.43 -62.32
C ALA A 2 9.70 22.15 -62.79
N SER A 3 9.90 22.03 -64.10
CA SER A 3 11.20 21.79 -64.72
C SER A 3 12.21 22.87 -64.32
N ASP A 4 13.21 22.50 -63.52
CA ASP A 4 14.31 23.42 -63.15
C ASP A 4 14.99 23.95 -64.43
N GLY A 5 14.92 25.27 -64.61
CA GLY A 5 15.52 25.97 -65.75
C GLY A 5 17.02 25.68 -65.88
N ILE A 6 17.55 25.85 -67.10
CA ILE A 6 18.98 25.60 -67.41
C ILE A 6 19.90 26.39 -66.46
N LEU A 7 19.52 27.63 -66.13
CA LEU A 7 20.26 28.52 -65.24
C LEU A 7 20.35 27.99 -63.79
N THR A 8 19.26 27.42 -63.27
CA THR A 8 19.17 26.82 -61.93
C THR A 8 20.00 25.55 -61.84
N ARG A 9 19.95 24.70 -62.86
CA ARG A 9 20.77 23.48 -62.93
C ARG A 9 22.26 23.80 -62.96
N TRP A 10 22.66 24.80 -63.73
CA TRP A 10 24.06 25.22 -63.79
C TRP A 10 24.56 25.80 -62.46
N TYR A 11 23.75 26.66 -61.82
CA TYR A 11 24.06 27.24 -60.51
C TYR A 11 24.28 26.15 -59.44
N ARG A 12 23.34 25.20 -59.32
CA ARG A 12 23.48 24.08 -58.36
C ARG A 12 24.67 23.17 -58.65
N GLY A 13 24.96 22.95 -59.94
CA GLY A 13 26.06 22.07 -60.36
C GLY A 13 27.46 22.68 -60.21
N ARG A 14 27.59 24.01 -60.11
CA ARG A 14 28.90 24.69 -60.13
C ARG A 14 29.17 25.68 -59.01
N ILE A 15 28.13 26.20 -58.36
CA ILE A 15 28.25 27.28 -57.35
C ILE A 15 27.79 26.82 -55.98
N GLY A 16 26.58 26.26 -55.88
CA GLY A 16 26.04 25.79 -54.61
C GLY A 16 24.52 25.63 -54.60
N THR A 17 23.99 25.15 -53.48
CA THR A 17 22.55 25.04 -53.26
C THR A 17 21.96 26.41 -52.92
N PRO A 18 21.01 26.95 -53.70
CA PRO A 18 20.41 28.24 -53.41
C PRO A 18 19.62 28.19 -52.11
N THR A 19 19.75 29.25 -51.31
CA THR A 19 19.04 29.45 -50.04
C THR A 19 17.70 30.16 -50.23
N THR A 20 17.55 30.91 -51.33
CA THR A 20 16.30 31.57 -51.72
C THR A 20 15.96 31.30 -53.19
N ASP A 21 14.67 31.40 -53.55
CA ASP A 21 14.20 31.16 -54.93
C ASP A 21 14.80 32.16 -55.94
N ASP A 22 15.13 33.38 -55.48
CA ASP A 22 15.63 34.47 -56.32
C ASP A 22 17.17 34.51 -56.41
N GLU A 23 17.90 33.74 -55.60
CA GLU A 23 19.37 33.77 -55.52
C GLU A 23 20.03 33.45 -56.87
N VAL A 24 19.47 32.47 -57.58
CA VAL A 24 19.96 32.03 -58.90
C VAL A 24 19.82 33.16 -59.92
N TYR A 25 18.65 33.82 -59.95
CA TYR A 25 18.39 34.91 -60.88
C TYR A 25 19.22 36.15 -60.55
N GLY A 26 19.40 36.46 -59.26
CA GLY A 26 20.27 37.53 -58.80
C GLY A 26 21.74 37.33 -59.21
N TYR A 27 22.24 36.09 -59.12
CA TYR A 27 23.59 35.75 -59.61
C TYR A 27 23.73 35.98 -61.11
N TRP A 28 22.79 35.46 -61.92
CA TRP A 28 22.86 35.63 -63.36
C TRP A 28 22.66 37.08 -63.80
N LEU A 29 21.85 37.85 -63.07
CA LEU A 29 21.70 39.29 -63.28
C LEU A 29 23.01 40.04 -63.00
N PHE A 30 23.72 39.69 -61.92
CA PHE A 30 25.05 40.25 -61.63
C PHE A 30 26.07 39.91 -62.74
N VAL A 31 26.12 38.66 -63.18
CA VAL A 31 27.01 38.22 -64.28
C VAL A 31 26.67 38.96 -65.58
N ALA A 32 25.38 39.06 -65.92
CA ALA A 32 24.92 39.82 -67.08
C ALA A 32 25.32 41.31 -66.95
N GLY A 33 25.24 41.87 -65.74
CA GLY A 33 25.69 43.23 -65.45
C GLY A 33 27.18 43.46 -65.75
N ILE A 34 28.05 42.54 -65.34
CA ILE A 34 29.49 42.59 -65.66
C ILE A 34 29.70 42.56 -67.17
N VAL A 35 29.04 41.64 -67.87
CA VAL A 35 29.19 41.47 -69.32
C VAL A 35 28.71 42.71 -70.07
N LEU A 36 27.55 43.24 -69.71
CA LEU A 36 27.00 44.47 -70.30
C LEU A 36 27.87 45.69 -70.01
N GLY A 37 28.39 45.81 -68.79
CA GLY A 37 29.32 46.88 -68.41
C GLY A 37 30.60 46.85 -69.24
N ALA A 38 31.21 45.67 -69.38
CA ALA A 38 32.42 45.48 -70.19
C ALA A 38 32.16 45.76 -71.68
N LEU A 39 31.04 45.27 -72.22
CA LEU A 39 30.62 45.55 -73.60
C LEU A 39 30.40 47.05 -73.82
N GLY A 40 29.70 47.71 -72.88
CA GLY A 40 29.44 49.15 -72.94
C GLY A 40 30.72 49.97 -72.96
N LEU A 41 31.69 49.63 -72.11
CA LEU A 41 33.00 50.27 -72.08
C LEU A 41 33.78 50.06 -73.39
N GLY A 42 33.77 48.85 -73.95
CA GLY A 42 34.41 48.56 -75.23
C GLY A 42 33.82 49.36 -76.40
N LEU A 43 32.49 49.44 -76.47
CA LEU A 43 31.78 50.25 -77.46
C LEU A 43 32.06 51.74 -77.28
N PHE A 44 32.08 52.22 -76.04
CA PHE A 44 32.42 53.61 -75.74
C PHE A 44 33.84 53.97 -76.21
N TYR A 45 34.82 53.08 -75.99
CA TYR A 45 36.21 53.28 -76.39
C TYR A 45 36.40 53.30 -77.91
N GLY A 46 35.73 52.38 -78.62
CA GLY A 46 35.86 52.25 -80.07
C GLY A 46 35.02 53.23 -80.90
N ALA A 47 34.10 53.97 -80.28
CA ALA A 47 33.13 54.80 -81.00
C ALA A 47 33.54 56.27 -81.11
N GLY A 48 33.29 56.87 -82.28
CA GLY A 48 33.45 58.31 -82.50
C GLY A 48 32.59 59.15 -81.55
N SER A 49 33.04 60.37 -81.24
CA SER A 49 32.28 61.32 -80.41
C SER A 49 30.90 61.59 -81.01
N ARG A 50 29.84 61.58 -80.17
CA ARG A 50 28.46 61.87 -80.58
C ARG A 50 27.93 60.94 -81.69
N SER A 51 28.30 59.66 -81.66
CA SER A 51 27.78 58.62 -82.56
C SER A 51 26.77 57.70 -81.88
N THR A 52 25.90 57.06 -82.66
CA THR A 52 24.94 56.03 -82.20
C THR A 52 25.65 54.83 -81.56
N LEU A 53 26.84 54.47 -82.05
CA LEU A 53 27.63 53.38 -81.45
C LEU A 53 28.06 53.71 -80.01
N ARG A 54 28.36 54.99 -79.74
CA ARG A 54 28.72 55.47 -78.40
C ARG A 54 27.50 55.55 -77.47
N GLU A 55 26.32 55.82 -78.02
CA GLU A 55 25.04 55.77 -77.30
C GLU A 55 24.80 54.38 -76.72
N PHE A 56 24.93 53.33 -77.55
CA PHE A 56 24.85 51.94 -77.07
C PHE A 56 25.89 51.64 -76.00
N GLY A 57 27.11 52.19 -76.13
CA GLY A 57 28.13 52.11 -75.09
C GLY A 57 27.67 52.63 -73.74
N TYR A 58 27.07 53.82 -73.70
CA TYR A 58 26.51 54.40 -72.47
C TYR A 58 25.33 53.60 -71.93
N VAL A 59 24.41 53.15 -72.78
CA VAL A 59 23.23 52.37 -72.36
C VAL A 59 23.66 51.04 -71.75
N PHE A 60 24.54 50.29 -72.41
CA PHE A 60 25.02 49.01 -71.87
C PHE A 60 25.81 49.17 -70.58
N ALA A 61 26.64 50.23 -70.47
CA ALA A 61 27.32 50.54 -69.23
C ALA A 61 26.33 50.90 -68.10
N ALA A 62 25.33 51.73 -68.40
CA ALA A 62 24.33 52.18 -67.44
C ALA A 62 23.43 51.03 -66.94
N VAL A 63 22.93 50.18 -67.85
CA VAL A 63 22.15 48.98 -67.51
C VAL A 63 23.01 47.96 -66.77
N GLY A 64 24.26 47.78 -67.20
CA GLY A 64 25.22 46.90 -66.55
C GLY A 64 25.43 47.29 -65.07
N VAL A 65 25.64 48.57 -64.82
CA VAL A 65 25.79 49.11 -63.46
C VAL A 65 24.52 48.93 -62.62
N ILE A 66 23.32 49.15 -63.17
CA ILE A 66 22.06 48.87 -62.45
C ILE A 66 22.00 47.39 -62.05
N ALA A 67 22.30 46.48 -62.97
CA ALA A 67 22.30 45.04 -62.70
C ALA A 67 23.35 44.63 -61.65
N LEU A 68 24.49 45.32 -61.57
CA LEU A 68 25.51 45.11 -60.54
C LEU A 68 25.05 45.49 -59.13
N PHE A 69 24.13 46.43 -58.98
CA PHE A 69 23.55 46.79 -57.67
C PHE A 69 22.36 45.90 -57.30
N VAL A 70 21.49 45.59 -58.26
CA VAL A 70 20.28 44.79 -58.02
C VAL A 70 20.62 43.30 -57.85
N GLY A 71 21.53 42.78 -58.66
CA GLY A 71 21.91 41.36 -58.68
C GLY A 71 22.35 40.84 -57.30
N PRO A 72 23.35 41.45 -56.64
CA PRO A 72 23.75 41.06 -55.28
C PRO A 72 22.63 41.22 -54.26
N THR A 73 21.79 42.24 -54.40
CA THR A 73 20.67 42.49 -53.49
C THR A 73 19.61 41.38 -53.55
N MET A 74 19.35 40.82 -54.74
CA MET A 74 18.47 39.66 -54.92
C MET A 74 19.04 38.35 -54.37
N ARG A 75 20.37 38.26 -54.21
CA ARG A 75 21.02 37.07 -53.63
C ARG A 75 20.94 37.02 -52.11
N LEU A 76 20.64 38.16 -51.49
CA LEU A 76 20.58 38.25 -50.04
C LEU A 76 19.15 37.93 -49.57
N PRO A 77 18.99 37.26 -48.42
CA PRO A 77 17.68 36.96 -47.84
C PRO A 77 17.07 38.23 -47.24
N LEU A 78 16.68 39.17 -48.09
CA LEU A 78 16.17 40.47 -47.68
C LEU A 78 14.66 40.45 -47.53
N SER A 79 14.16 41.29 -46.63
CA SER A 79 12.72 41.51 -46.51
C SER A 79 12.14 42.01 -47.84
N ARG A 80 10.89 41.64 -48.14
CA ARG A 80 10.17 42.09 -49.34
C ARG A 80 10.19 43.62 -49.53
N LYS A 81 10.25 44.38 -48.43
CA LYS A 81 10.33 45.84 -48.44
C LYS A 81 11.67 46.36 -48.98
N ALA A 82 12.79 45.75 -48.56
CA ALA A 82 14.12 46.13 -49.04
C ALA A 82 14.32 45.75 -50.53
N LEU A 83 13.77 44.61 -50.92
CA LEU A 83 13.77 44.16 -52.32
C LEU A 83 12.94 45.11 -53.21
N PHE A 84 11.77 45.53 -52.74
CA PHE A 84 10.91 46.51 -53.43
C PHE A 84 11.61 47.86 -53.64
N VAL A 85 12.30 48.39 -52.61
CA VAL A 85 13.05 49.65 -52.72
C VAL A 85 14.14 49.54 -53.79
N SER A 86 14.85 48.42 -53.84
CA SER A 86 15.93 48.20 -54.79
C SER A 86 15.41 48.08 -56.23
N TYR A 87 14.26 47.45 -56.44
CA TYR A 87 13.60 47.39 -57.74
C TYR A 87 13.02 48.74 -58.18
N ALA A 88 12.42 49.49 -57.27
CA ALA A 88 11.92 50.84 -57.56
C ALA A 88 13.08 51.75 -57.99
N ALA A 89 14.21 51.70 -57.28
CA ALA A 89 15.43 52.44 -57.62
C ALA A 89 16.02 52.04 -58.99
N ALA A 90 16.01 50.74 -59.30
CA ALA A 90 16.41 50.24 -60.61
C ALA A 90 15.49 50.74 -61.73
N LEU A 91 14.19 50.74 -61.52
CA LEU A 91 13.20 51.21 -62.50
C LEU A 91 13.39 52.72 -62.78
N VAL A 92 13.61 53.52 -61.74
CA VAL A 92 13.95 54.95 -61.88
C VAL A 92 15.22 55.13 -62.71
N SER A 93 16.26 54.33 -62.46
CA SER A 93 17.53 54.39 -63.18
C SER A 93 17.39 53.94 -64.65
N LEU A 94 16.54 52.95 -64.94
CA LEU A 94 16.22 52.54 -66.31
C LEU A 94 15.44 53.62 -67.05
N ALA A 95 14.46 54.26 -66.39
CA ALA A 95 13.71 55.38 -66.97
C ALA A 95 14.63 56.56 -67.29
N ALA A 96 15.59 56.86 -66.40
CA ALA A 96 16.61 57.87 -66.64
C ALA A 96 17.52 57.52 -67.84
N THR A 97 17.89 56.24 -67.98
CA THR A 97 18.68 55.73 -69.12
C THR A 97 17.91 55.88 -70.43
N LEU A 98 16.60 55.58 -70.43
CA LEU A 98 15.74 55.81 -71.59
C LEU A 98 15.64 57.30 -71.93
N TRP A 99 15.46 58.17 -70.93
CA TRP A 99 15.43 59.61 -71.15
C TRP A 99 16.75 60.11 -71.78
N PHE A 100 17.90 59.57 -71.34
CA PHE A 100 19.19 59.87 -71.96
C PHE A 100 19.22 59.56 -73.47
N THR A 101 18.68 58.42 -73.91
CA THR A 101 18.63 58.05 -75.34
C THR A 101 17.76 58.97 -76.20
N LEU A 102 16.80 59.69 -75.59
CA LEU A 102 15.98 60.66 -76.31
C LEU A 102 16.71 61.99 -76.54
N ILE A 103 17.73 62.29 -75.73
CA ILE A 103 18.48 63.55 -75.78
C ILE A 103 19.80 63.37 -76.56
N TYR A 104 20.46 62.23 -76.41
CA TYR A 104 21.73 61.94 -77.09
C TYR A 104 21.48 61.45 -78.54
N PRO A 105 22.32 61.79 -79.53
CA PRO A 105 23.51 62.66 -79.47
C PRO A 105 23.21 64.15 -79.70
N ALA A 106 22.06 64.50 -80.28
CA ALA A 106 21.81 65.85 -80.82
C ALA A 106 21.61 66.93 -79.73
N GLY A 107 20.92 66.61 -78.64
CA GLY A 107 20.64 67.50 -77.52
C GLY A 107 21.64 67.40 -76.35
N TRP A 108 22.74 66.66 -76.53
CA TRP A 108 23.70 66.40 -75.45
C TRP A 108 24.70 67.54 -75.24
N THR A 109 24.56 68.23 -74.10
CA THR A 109 25.43 69.35 -73.68
C THR A 109 26.51 68.95 -72.67
N GLY A 110 26.47 67.73 -72.14
CA GLY A 110 27.38 67.23 -71.11
C GLY A 110 26.64 66.65 -69.90
N PRO A 111 27.37 66.05 -68.94
CA PRO A 111 26.77 65.44 -67.76
C PRO A 111 26.35 66.48 -66.70
N GLU A 112 27.05 67.62 -66.63
CA GLU A 112 26.79 68.67 -65.63
C GLU A 112 25.41 69.32 -65.87
N GLY A 113 24.56 69.31 -64.84
CA GLY A 113 23.22 69.90 -64.89
C GLY A 113 22.19 69.12 -65.71
N ASN A 114 22.53 67.95 -66.25
CA ASN A 114 21.58 67.15 -67.03
C ASN A 114 20.59 66.41 -66.10
N PRO A 115 19.26 66.58 -66.30
CA PRO A 115 18.26 65.98 -65.42
C PRO A 115 18.21 64.44 -65.52
N ALA A 116 18.47 63.87 -66.71
CA ALA A 116 18.50 62.42 -66.88
C ALA A 116 19.68 61.79 -66.13
N VAL A 117 20.87 62.42 -66.20
CA VAL A 117 22.05 61.95 -65.45
C VAL A 117 21.84 62.07 -63.94
N THR A 118 21.25 63.18 -63.48
CA THR A 118 20.94 63.38 -62.06
C THR A 118 19.96 62.33 -61.53
N LEU A 119 18.90 62.04 -62.30
CA LEU A 119 17.91 61.03 -61.95
C LEU A 119 18.51 59.61 -61.90
N TYR A 120 19.39 59.29 -62.85
CA TYR A 120 20.13 58.03 -62.86
C TYR A 120 21.01 57.88 -61.61
N MET A 121 21.77 58.91 -61.26
CA MET A 121 22.63 58.90 -60.08
C MET A 121 21.83 58.80 -58.77
N ALA A 122 20.68 59.46 -58.67
CA ALA A 122 19.79 59.36 -57.52
C ALA A 122 19.21 57.93 -57.37
N GLY A 123 18.77 57.33 -58.48
CA GLY A 123 18.31 55.94 -58.50
C GLY A 123 19.41 54.97 -58.10
N LEU A 124 20.64 55.15 -58.60
CA LEU A 124 21.78 54.34 -58.22
C LEU A 124 22.11 54.45 -56.72
N ALA A 125 22.10 55.66 -56.16
CA ALA A 125 22.38 55.88 -54.74
C ALA A 125 21.35 55.16 -53.84
N LEU A 126 20.07 55.17 -54.23
CA LEU A 126 19.02 54.42 -53.52
C LEU A 126 19.22 52.90 -53.62
N ALA A 127 19.61 52.39 -54.79
CA ALA A 127 19.93 50.98 -54.97
C ALA A 127 21.15 50.56 -54.12
N ALA A 128 22.16 51.42 -54.01
CA ALA A 128 23.34 51.20 -53.17
C ALA A 128 22.99 51.14 -51.67
N ILE A 129 22.10 52.02 -51.20
CA ILE A 129 21.60 51.98 -49.82
C ILE A 129 20.89 50.65 -49.55
N GLY A 130 20.03 50.19 -50.47
CA GLY A 130 19.38 48.88 -50.36
C GLY A 130 20.38 47.72 -50.26
N ALA A 131 21.41 47.73 -51.11
CA ALA A 131 22.43 46.68 -51.14
C ALA A 131 23.31 46.62 -49.88
N VAL A 132 23.64 47.77 -49.27
CA VAL A 132 24.57 47.85 -48.13
C VAL A 132 23.85 47.80 -46.78
N VAL A 133 22.72 48.49 -46.63
CA VAL A 133 22.04 48.65 -45.33
C VAL A 133 21.15 47.45 -45.01
N ALA A 134 20.47 46.89 -46.01
CA ALA A 134 19.53 45.80 -45.77
C ALA A 134 20.16 44.55 -45.13
N PRO A 135 21.36 44.10 -45.53
CA PRO A 135 22.02 42.93 -44.92
C PRO A 135 22.49 43.17 -43.48
N LEU A 136 22.85 44.40 -43.14
CA LEU A 136 23.28 44.77 -41.79
C LEU A 136 22.12 44.77 -40.77
N LEU A 137 20.89 44.97 -41.25
CA LEU A 137 19.69 44.98 -40.41
C LEU A 137 19.12 43.57 -40.21
N THR A 138 19.14 42.72 -41.24
CA THR A 138 18.56 41.37 -41.17
C THR A 138 19.42 40.39 -40.38
N GLY A 139 20.75 40.41 -40.55
CA GLY A 139 21.65 39.45 -39.89
C GLY A 139 21.66 39.52 -38.35
N ARG A 140 21.30 40.67 -37.76
CA ARG A 140 21.20 40.81 -36.30
C ARG A 140 19.92 40.21 -35.72
N GLN A 141 18.83 40.25 -36.48
CA GLN A 141 17.54 39.77 -36.02
C GLN A 141 17.47 38.23 -36.02
N GLU A 142 17.94 37.61 -37.11
CA GLU A 142 17.96 36.14 -37.21
C GLU A 142 18.85 35.50 -36.15
N ALA A 143 20.03 36.09 -35.89
CA ALA A 143 20.93 35.61 -34.83
C ALA A 143 20.31 35.72 -33.43
N TYR A 144 19.51 36.76 -33.18
CA TYR A 144 18.82 36.94 -31.90
C TYR A 144 17.67 35.95 -31.73
N GLU A 145 16.85 35.76 -32.77
CA GLU A 145 15.75 34.79 -32.76
C GLU A 145 16.28 33.35 -32.61
N GLN A 146 17.39 33.01 -33.28
CA GLN A 146 18.02 31.70 -33.15
C GLN A 146 18.60 31.50 -31.74
N ALA A 147 19.26 32.51 -31.17
CA ALA A 147 19.76 32.45 -29.79
C ALA A 147 18.62 32.28 -28.78
N GLN A 148 17.50 32.98 -28.96
CA GLN A 148 16.31 32.80 -28.11
C GLN A 148 15.71 31.40 -28.24
N LYS A 149 15.62 30.87 -29.46
CA LYS A 149 15.10 29.52 -29.69
C LYS A 149 15.98 28.46 -29.04
N THR A 150 17.29 28.53 -29.22
CA THR A 150 18.24 27.61 -28.59
C THR A 150 18.22 27.73 -27.07
N ALA A 151 18.09 28.95 -26.52
CA ALA A 151 17.94 29.14 -25.09
C ALA A 151 16.63 28.54 -24.56
N ALA A 152 15.51 28.73 -25.25
CA ALA A 152 14.22 28.15 -24.88
C ALA A 152 14.23 26.61 -24.95
N GLU A 153 14.82 26.03 -26.00
CA GLU A 153 15.01 24.59 -26.14
C GLU A 153 15.90 24.02 -25.03
N ALA A 154 16.99 24.72 -24.66
CA ALA A 154 17.86 24.32 -23.56
C ALA A 154 17.15 24.37 -22.20
N THR A 155 16.34 25.40 -21.94
CA THR A 155 15.54 25.50 -20.70
C THR A 155 14.50 24.39 -20.63
N ALA A 156 13.76 24.12 -21.71
CA ALA A 156 12.78 23.05 -21.75
C ALA A 156 13.43 21.67 -21.53
N ALA A 157 14.61 21.43 -22.13
CA ALA A 157 15.36 20.21 -21.91
C ALA A 157 15.85 20.09 -20.46
N ALA A 158 16.27 21.19 -19.83
CA ALA A 158 16.69 21.21 -18.44
C ALA A 158 15.52 20.95 -17.48
N GLU A 159 14.33 21.51 -17.74
CA GLU A 159 13.12 21.23 -16.95
C GLU A 159 12.73 19.75 -17.03
N GLN A 160 12.73 19.16 -18.24
CA GLN A 160 12.46 17.73 -18.42
C GLN A 160 13.50 16.84 -17.72
N ALA A 161 14.77 17.23 -17.76
CA ALA A 161 15.84 16.54 -17.03
C ALA A 161 15.64 16.64 -15.51
N SER A 162 15.18 17.79 -15.00
CA SER A 162 14.87 17.97 -13.58
C SER A 162 13.69 17.10 -13.14
N GLU A 163 12.58 17.12 -13.89
CA GLU A 163 11.41 16.29 -13.58
C GLU A 163 11.73 14.79 -13.61
N THR A 164 12.54 14.34 -14.57
CA THR A 164 12.95 12.93 -14.65
C THR A 164 13.87 12.55 -13.49
N ALA A 165 14.76 13.44 -13.06
CA ALA A 165 15.59 13.24 -11.87
C ALA A 165 14.76 13.19 -10.58
N GLU A 166 13.73 14.04 -10.45
CA GLU A 166 12.80 14.03 -9.32
C GLU A 166 11.99 12.74 -9.29
N ARG A 167 11.42 12.29 -10.42
CA ARG A 167 10.71 11.00 -10.50
C ARG A 167 11.62 9.83 -10.13
N ALA A 168 12.84 9.79 -10.66
CA ALA A 168 13.80 8.74 -10.32
C ALA A 168 14.20 8.76 -8.83
N THR A 169 14.23 9.93 -8.21
CA THR A 169 14.51 10.08 -6.78
C THR A 169 13.33 9.60 -5.92
N ALA A 170 12.10 9.92 -6.33
CA ALA A 170 10.88 9.43 -5.69
C ALA A 170 10.78 7.90 -5.77
N GLU A 171 10.96 7.33 -6.97
CA GLU A 171 10.97 5.87 -7.17
C GLU A 171 12.05 5.18 -6.31
N ARG A 172 13.25 5.77 -6.21
CA ARG A 172 14.31 5.24 -5.33
C ARG A 172 13.94 5.29 -3.85
N SER A 173 13.22 6.33 -3.42
CA SER A 173 12.77 6.45 -2.03
C SER A 173 11.72 5.39 -1.71
N GLU A 174 10.76 5.17 -2.61
CA GLU A 174 9.73 4.12 -2.49
C GLU A 174 10.38 2.72 -2.45
N LEU A 175 11.29 2.43 -3.39
CA LEU A 175 12.06 1.18 -3.40
C LEU A 175 12.88 0.96 -2.12
N ALA A 176 13.44 2.03 -1.53
CA ALA A 176 14.19 1.93 -0.28
C ALA A 176 13.27 1.62 0.92
N GLU A 177 12.07 2.18 0.95
CA GLU A 177 11.06 1.90 1.96
C GLU A 177 10.53 0.47 1.85
N ASP A 178 10.26 0.00 0.63
CA ASP A 178 9.88 -1.39 0.35
C ASP A 178 10.97 -2.37 0.77
N LEU A 179 12.24 -2.06 0.47
CA LEU A 179 13.37 -2.90 0.86
C LEU A 179 13.50 -2.97 2.39
N ALA A 180 13.39 -1.84 3.09
CA ALA A 180 13.43 -1.80 4.56
C ALA A 180 12.29 -2.63 5.18
N THR A 181 11.09 -2.55 4.59
CA THR A 181 9.93 -3.36 5.01
C THR A 181 10.19 -4.85 4.77
N SER A 182 10.78 -5.21 3.62
CA SER A 182 11.13 -6.60 3.29
C SER A 182 12.22 -7.16 4.20
N GLU A 183 13.25 -6.37 4.52
CA GLU A 183 14.32 -6.75 5.45
C GLU A 183 13.77 -6.99 6.85
N SER A 184 12.92 -6.09 7.37
CA SER A 184 12.22 -6.27 8.65
C SER A 184 11.34 -7.52 8.64
N ALA A 185 10.60 -7.78 7.55
CA ALA A 185 9.81 -9.00 7.43
C ALA A 185 10.69 -10.28 7.44
N ARG A 186 11.89 -10.22 6.85
CA ARG A 186 12.84 -11.33 6.83
C ARG A 186 13.45 -11.58 8.21
N GLU A 187 13.77 -10.52 8.96
CA GLU A 187 14.23 -10.64 10.35
C GLU A 187 13.15 -11.26 11.25
N ASN A 188 11.92 -10.76 11.18
CA ASN A 188 10.78 -11.32 11.91
C ASN A 188 10.55 -12.81 11.56
N LEU A 189 10.68 -13.17 10.28
CA LEU A 189 10.56 -14.56 9.84
C LEU A 189 11.69 -15.43 10.42
N SER A 190 12.92 -14.91 10.46
CA SER A 190 14.06 -15.64 11.03
C SER A 190 13.93 -15.85 12.54
N GLU A 191 13.39 -14.86 13.26
CA GLU A 191 13.10 -14.97 14.69
C GLU A 191 12.00 -16.00 14.96
N LEU A 192 10.92 -15.97 14.16
CA LEU A 192 9.86 -16.97 14.21
C LEU A 192 10.38 -18.39 13.94
N LEU A 193 11.23 -18.56 12.93
CA LEU A 193 11.84 -19.86 12.63
C LEU A 193 12.66 -20.36 13.82
N GLY A 194 13.51 -19.51 14.42
CA GLY A 194 14.28 -19.87 15.60
C GLY A 194 13.41 -20.24 16.81
N ALA A 195 12.30 -19.52 17.01
CA ALA A 195 11.32 -19.85 18.05
C ALA A 195 10.66 -21.21 17.80
N THR A 196 10.25 -21.49 16.55
CA THR A 196 9.63 -22.77 16.19
C THR A 196 10.60 -23.94 16.29
N GLU A 197 11.87 -23.76 15.94
CA GLU A 197 12.91 -24.79 16.14
C GLU A 197 13.10 -25.08 17.63
N GLY A 198 13.14 -24.04 18.49
CA GLY A 198 13.20 -24.21 19.94
C GLY A 198 11.98 -24.93 20.53
N GLU A 199 10.78 -24.65 20.03
CA GLU A 199 9.55 -25.36 20.42
C GLU A 199 9.56 -26.82 19.96
N LEU A 200 10.08 -27.09 18.75
CA LEU A 200 10.22 -28.44 18.22
C LEU A 200 11.20 -29.26 19.08
N ASP A 201 12.35 -28.67 19.44
CA ASP A 201 13.35 -29.29 20.30
C ASP A 201 12.78 -29.57 21.70
N ALA A 202 12.04 -28.61 22.28
CA ALA A 202 11.38 -28.79 23.56
C ALA A 202 10.29 -29.87 23.51
N ALA A 203 9.50 -29.92 22.43
CA ALA A 203 8.49 -30.97 22.22
C ALA A 203 9.15 -32.34 22.04
N GLN A 204 10.23 -32.43 21.28
CA GLN A 204 11.00 -33.67 21.13
C GLN A 204 11.61 -34.13 22.45
N ALA A 205 12.16 -33.22 23.26
CA ALA A 205 12.67 -33.52 24.59
C ALA A 205 11.56 -33.98 25.55
N ALA A 206 10.39 -33.33 25.52
CA ALA A 206 9.22 -33.74 26.31
C ALA A 206 8.69 -35.11 25.90
N ILE A 207 8.65 -35.41 24.60
CA ILE A 207 8.27 -36.74 24.08
C ILE A 207 9.30 -37.77 24.53
N ALA A 208 10.60 -37.49 24.43
CA ALA A 208 11.65 -38.39 24.90
C ALA A 208 11.55 -38.66 26.41
N ALA A 209 11.30 -37.62 27.22
CA ALA A 209 11.08 -37.75 28.66
C ALA A 209 9.81 -38.55 28.99
N ALA A 210 8.72 -38.36 28.24
CA ALA A 210 7.49 -39.13 28.39
C ALA A 210 7.67 -40.61 28.02
N MET A 211 8.53 -40.91 27.03
CA MET A 211 8.91 -42.28 26.67
C MET A 211 9.82 -42.94 27.72
N GLU A 212 10.46 -42.16 28.59
CA GLU A 212 11.26 -42.66 29.72
C GLU A 212 10.42 -42.99 30.98
N SER A 213 9.10 -43.16 30.85
CA SER A 213 8.25 -43.51 31.99
C SER A 213 8.77 -44.75 32.73
N LYS A 214 9.24 -44.54 33.96
CA LYS A 214 9.82 -45.57 34.83
C LYS A 214 8.77 -46.49 35.45
N ALA A 215 7.49 -46.39 35.07
CA ALA A 215 6.41 -47.16 35.64
C ALA A 215 5.45 -47.70 34.57
N THR A 216 4.92 -48.91 34.79
CA THR A 216 4.05 -49.65 33.87
C THR A 216 2.72 -49.98 34.54
N PHE A 217 1.62 -49.77 33.82
CA PHE A 217 0.31 -50.22 34.26
C PHE A 217 0.11 -51.71 33.98
N GLU A 218 -0.21 -52.47 35.02
CA GLU A 218 -0.54 -53.89 34.95
C GLU A 218 -2.04 -54.08 35.20
N LEU A 219 -2.71 -54.80 34.30
CA LEU A 219 -4.12 -55.17 34.44
C LEU A 219 -4.20 -56.67 34.79
N TYR A 220 -4.84 -57.03 35.90
CA TYR A 220 -4.89 -58.40 36.39
C TYR A 220 -6.24 -58.75 37.01
N ALA A 221 -6.51 -60.05 37.18
CA ALA A 221 -7.66 -60.54 37.94
C ALA A 221 -7.20 -60.92 39.36
N ASP A 222 -7.96 -60.50 40.37
CA ASP A 222 -7.69 -60.85 41.76
C ASP A 222 -8.21 -62.27 42.11
N LYS A 223 -7.89 -62.75 43.32
CA LYS A 223 -8.34 -64.07 43.81
C LYS A 223 -9.87 -64.22 43.91
N ALA A 224 -10.61 -63.11 43.88
CA ALA A 224 -12.06 -63.08 43.90
C ALA A 224 -12.67 -62.94 42.48
N GLY A 225 -11.86 -63.06 41.42
CA GLY A 225 -12.31 -62.98 40.03
C GLY A 225 -12.63 -61.57 39.55
N LYS A 226 -12.31 -60.53 40.33
CA LYS A 226 -12.52 -59.12 39.94
C LYS A 226 -11.29 -58.58 39.22
N HIS A 227 -11.50 -57.70 38.25
CA HIS A 227 -10.42 -57.08 37.48
C HIS A 227 -9.89 -55.83 38.17
N ARG A 228 -8.57 -55.68 38.25
CA ARG A 228 -7.89 -54.54 38.87
C ARG A 228 -6.75 -54.05 37.98
N TRP A 229 -6.36 -52.80 38.16
CA TRP A 229 -5.13 -52.26 37.60
C TRP A 229 -4.21 -51.79 38.72
N ARG A 230 -2.90 -51.83 38.48
CA ARG A 230 -1.88 -51.21 39.34
C ARG A 230 -0.80 -50.56 38.48
N LEU A 231 -0.24 -49.45 38.93
CA LEU A 231 0.93 -48.80 38.36
C LEU A 231 2.17 -49.25 39.14
N ARG A 232 3.07 -49.97 38.48
CA ARG A 232 4.30 -50.49 39.08
C ARG A 232 5.50 -49.75 38.54
N HIS A 233 6.31 -49.18 39.42
CA HIS A 233 7.60 -48.61 39.07
C HIS A 233 8.63 -49.71 38.74
N ARG A 234 9.65 -49.39 37.95
CA ARG A 234 10.71 -50.32 37.54
C ARG A 234 11.52 -50.90 38.70
N ASN A 235 11.49 -50.27 39.87
CA ASN A 235 12.09 -50.80 41.11
C ASN A 235 11.20 -51.85 41.81
N GLY A 236 10.03 -52.18 41.26
CA GLY A 236 9.09 -53.16 41.79
C GLY A 236 7.97 -52.59 42.67
N ASN A 237 8.08 -51.33 43.11
CA ASN A 237 7.09 -50.71 44.00
C ASN A 237 5.80 -50.37 43.25
N VAL A 238 4.66 -50.58 43.90
CA VAL A 238 3.35 -50.14 43.39
C VAL A 238 3.14 -48.69 43.82
N ILE A 239 2.93 -47.80 42.85
CA ILE A 239 2.74 -46.36 43.07
C ILE A 239 1.25 -46.00 43.19
N ALA A 240 0.40 -46.70 42.43
CA ALA A 240 -1.04 -46.49 42.44
C ALA A 240 -1.77 -47.80 42.11
N ASP A 241 -2.97 -47.99 42.64
CA ASP A 241 -3.85 -49.09 42.24
C ASP A 241 -5.31 -48.66 42.17
N SER A 242 -6.16 -49.55 41.65
CA SER A 242 -7.57 -49.24 41.46
C SER A 242 -8.40 -49.15 42.74
N ALA A 243 -7.82 -49.41 43.92
CA ALA A 243 -8.39 -49.57 45.27
C ALA A 243 -9.52 -50.61 45.40
N GLN A 244 -10.38 -50.72 44.39
CA GLN A 244 -11.51 -51.64 44.29
C GLN A 244 -11.37 -52.56 43.07
N GLY A 245 -12.01 -53.72 43.15
CA GLY A 245 -12.12 -54.67 42.05
C GLY A 245 -13.30 -54.37 41.13
N TYR A 246 -13.05 -54.24 39.83
CA TYR A 246 -14.06 -54.06 38.80
C TYR A 246 -14.69 -55.39 38.35
N ALA A 247 -15.96 -55.33 37.94
CA ALA A 247 -16.71 -56.49 37.47
C ALA A 247 -16.26 -57.03 36.10
N SER A 248 -15.51 -56.26 35.32
CA SER A 248 -15.02 -56.69 33.99
C SER A 248 -13.70 -56.00 33.61
N ARG A 249 -12.92 -56.66 32.75
CA ARG A 249 -11.66 -56.14 32.20
C ARG A 249 -11.84 -54.80 31.49
N GLN A 250 -12.95 -54.65 30.77
CA GLN A 250 -13.28 -53.42 30.05
C GLN A 250 -13.54 -52.24 30.99
N LYS A 251 -14.25 -52.45 32.11
CA LYS A 251 -14.47 -51.41 33.14
C LYS A 251 -13.17 -51.01 33.82
N ALA A 252 -12.31 -51.98 34.12
CA ALA A 252 -10.98 -51.71 34.66
C ALA A 252 -10.09 -50.92 33.69
N MET A 253 -10.15 -51.23 32.39
CA MET A 253 -9.44 -50.49 31.33
C MET A 253 -9.99 -49.06 31.17
N GLN A 254 -11.31 -48.87 31.28
CA GLN A 254 -11.91 -47.54 31.22
C GLN A 254 -11.50 -46.67 32.43
N GLY A 255 -11.48 -47.25 33.63
CA GLY A 255 -10.96 -46.59 34.82
C GLY A 255 -9.48 -46.22 34.68
N LEU A 256 -8.66 -47.13 34.14
CA LEU A 256 -7.26 -46.88 33.85
C LEU A 256 -7.06 -45.72 32.87
N ARG A 257 -7.78 -45.71 31.74
CA ARG A 257 -7.70 -44.61 30.75
C ARG A 257 -8.11 -43.27 31.35
N SER A 258 -9.14 -43.27 32.21
CA SER A 258 -9.54 -42.06 32.93
C SER A 258 -8.40 -41.51 33.80
N VAL A 259 -7.67 -42.38 34.51
CA VAL A 259 -6.50 -41.96 35.29
C VAL A 259 -5.39 -41.42 34.39
N GLN A 260 -5.07 -42.10 33.28
CA GLN A 260 -4.04 -41.62 32.33
C GLN A 260 -4.37 -40.24 31.74
N THR A 261 -5.64 -39.96 31.44
CA THR A 261 -6.06 -38.68 30.87
C THR A 261 -6.12 -37.56 31.91
N ASN A 262 -6.57 -37.85 33.13
CA ASN A 262 -6.85 -36.80 34.13
C ASN A 262 -5.71 -36.58 35.13
N ALA A 263 -4.81 -37.53 35.33
CA ALA A 263 -3.76 -37.44 36.36
C ALA A 263 -2.76 -36.31 36.10
N ALA A 264 -2.40 -36.03 34.83
CA ALA A 264 -1.46 -34.98 34.48
C ALA A 264 -1.99 -33.55 34.79
N GLY A 265 -3.30 -33.39 34.98
CA GLY A 265 -3.95 -32.11 35.32
C GLY A 265 -4.72 -32.15 36.64
N GLY A 266 -4.57 -33.19 37.46
CA GLY A 266 -5.27 -33.35 38.73
C GLY A 266 -4.72 -32.38 39.78
N ALA A 267 -5.56 -31.52 40.33
CA ALA A 267 -5.17 -30.62 41.41
C ALA A 267 -4.90 -31.42 42.70
N VAL A 268 -3.74 -31.20 43.32
CA VAL A 268 -3.44 -31.77 44.64
C VAL A 268 -4.20 -30.96 45.68
N VAL A 269 -5.11 -31.62 46.40
CA VAL A 269 -5.84 -31.03 47.52
C VAL A 269 -5.28 -31.62 48.80
N LEU A 270 -4.63 -30.77 49.61
CA LEU A 270 -4.22 -31.13 50.96
C LEU A 270 -5.46 -31.09 51.87
N LEU A 271 -5.96 -32.26 52.25
CA LEU A 271 -7.02 -32.39 53.25
C LEU A 271 -6.37 -32.33 54.63
N ALA A 272 -6.61 -31.24 55.36
CA ALA A 272 -6.12 -31.06 56.72
C ALA A 272 -6.98 -31.89 57.70
N ASP A 273 -6.70 -33.19 57.77
CA ASP A 273 -7.00 -34.01 58.95
C ASP A 273 -6.19 -35.31 58.85
N GLY A 274 -5.14 -35.38 59.65
CA GLY A 274 -4.20 -36.50 59.70
C GLY A 274 -2.99 -36.14 60.53
N THR A 275 -3.06 -36.43 61.82
CA THR A 275 -1.92 -36.41 62.72
C THR A 275 -1.02 -37.57 62.36
N GLU A 276 0.08 -37.30 61.65
CA GLU A 276 1.28 -38.17 61.63
C GLU A 276 2.46 -37.37 61.07
N GLU A 277 3.54 -37.33 61.86
CA GLU A 277 4.86 -36.84 61.46
C GLU A 277 5.43 -37.77 60.39
N ASP A 278 5.47 -37.32 59.13
CA ASP A 278 6.38 -37.88 58.14
C ASP A 278 7.05 -36.71 57.40
N THR A 279 8.31 -36.47 57.76
CA THR A 279 9.20 -35.52 57.10
C THR A 279 9.56 -36.04 55.71
N VAL A 280 8.86 -35.57 54.69
CA VAL A 280 9.27 -35.76 53.29
C VAL A 280 10.17 -34.58 52.91
N GLU A 281 11.47 -34.73 53.16
CA GLU A 281 12.50 -33.89 52.52
C GLU A 281 12.60 -34.25 51.04
N ASP A 282 12.70 -33.23 50.18
CA ASP A 282 12.84 -33.25 48.72
C ASP A 282 11.61 -33.66 47.88
N VAL A 283 10.66 -32.72 47.77
CA VAL A 283 9.91 -32.52 46.52
C VAL A 283 10.77 -31.60 45.63
N PRO A 284 11.25 -32.03 44.45
CA PRO A 284 12.01 -31.15 43.57
C PRO A 284 11.12 -30.01 43.07
N GLU A 285 11.51 -28.78 43.40
CA GLU A 285 10.91 -27.55 42.90
C GLU A 285 11.18 -27.44 41.39
N VAL A 286 10.12 -27.49 40.58
CA VAL A 286 10.22 -27.19 39.15
C VAL A 286 10.35 -25.67 39.03
N PRO A 287 11.48 -25.12 38.60
CA PRO A 287 11.64 -23.67 38.53
C PRO A 287 10.63 -23.10 37.53
N ALA A 288 9.81 -22.16 37.99
CA ALA A 288 8.99 -21.34 37.10
C ALA A 288 9.93 -20.54 36.19
N PRO A 289 9.62 -20.37 34.89
CA PRO A 289 10.42 -19.52 34.02
C PRO A 289 10.44 -18.08 34.56
N ASP A 290 11.61 -17.45 34.57
CA ASP A 290 11.77 -16.06 34.98
C ASP A 290 10.88 -15.14 34.13
N SER A 291 10.03 -14.36 34.78
CA SER A 291 9.14 -13.43 34.09
C SER A 291 9.84 -12.12 33.77
N GLN A 292 9.82 -11.73 32.50
CA GLN A 292 10.23 -10.40 32.01
C GLN A 292 9.07 -9.40 32.00
N GLY A 293 8.04 -9.65 32.82
CA GLY A 293 6.84 -8.83 32.92
C GLY A 293 6.66 -8.29 34.34
N THR A 294 6.23 -7.04 34.46
CA THR A 294 5.85 -6.39 35.71
C THR A 294 4.41 -5.90 35.62
N PHE A 295 3.58 -6.24 36.61
CA PHE A 295 2.27 -5.63 36.78
C PHE A 295 2.44 -4.24 37.43
N GLU A 296 1.99 -3.20 36.74
CA GLU A 296 1.90 -1.83 37.25
C GLU A 296 0.46 -1.55 37.69
N LEU A 297 0.26 -1.27 38.98
CA LEU A 297 -0.98 -0.71 39.49
C LEU A 297 -0.96 0.81 39.31
N PHE A 298 -2.04 1.41 38.85
CA PHE A 298 -2.16 2.87 38.82
C PHE A 298 -3.60 3.34 39.01
N GLU A 299 -3.77 4.58 39.46
CA GLU A 299 -5.06 5.26 39.51
C GLU A 299 -5.22 6.08 38.23
N ASP A 300 -6.36 5.94 37.56
CA ASP A 300 -6.66 6.71 36.37
C ASP A 300 -7.18 8.13 36.70
N LYS A 301 -7.41 8.93 35.65
CA LYS A 301 -7.91 10.31 35.82
C LYS A 301 -9.32 10.38 36.41
N GLY A 302 -10.07 9.28 36.41
CA GLY A 302 -11.41 9.15 36.96
C GLY A 302 -11.43 8.67 38.42
N GLY A 303 -10.28 8.41 39.04
CA GLY A 303 -10.18 7.86 40.39
C GLY A 303 -10.44 6.35 40.47
N GLU A 304 -10.45 5.66 39.32
CA GLU A 304 -10.55 4.20 39.27
C GLU A 304 -9.15 3.58 39.25
N PHE A 305 -8.98 2.46 39.95
CA PHE A 305 -7.72 1.73 39.97
C PHE A 305 -7.65 0.75 38.80
N ARG A 306 -6.53 0.73 38.09
CA ARG A 306 -6.28 -0.14 36.93
C ARG A 306 -4.96 -0.87 37.10
N TRP A 307 -4.78 -1.94 36.34
CA TRP A 307 -3.50 -2.63 36.22
C TRP A 307 -3.10 -2.75 34.75
N ARG A 308 -1.79 -2.76 34.49
CA ARG A 308 -1.23 -3.18 33.20
C ARG A 308 -0.05 -4.10 33.42
N LEU A 309 0.08 -5.12 32.60
CA LEU A 309 1.27 -5.98 32.53
C LEU A 309 2.22 -5.36 31.50
N ARG A 310 3.38 -4.88 31.94
CA ARG A 310 4.41 -4.31 31.08
C ARG A 310 5.59 -5.27 30.97
N HIS A 311 6.03 -5.54 29.75
CA HIS A 311 7.29 -6.25 29.50
C HIS A 311 8.47 -5.32 29.75
N ASP A 312 9.64 -5.87 30.10
CA ASP A 312 10.88 -5.11 30.32
C ASP A 312 11.32 -4.23 29.13
N ASN A 313 10.79 -4.49 27.92
CA ASN A 313 11.05 -3.70 26.72
C ASN A 313 10.14 -2.45 26.61
N GLY A 314 9.29 -2.21 27.62
CA GLY A 314 8.37 -1.08 27.68
C GLY A 314 6.96 -1.37 27.15
N ASN A 315 6.76 -2.48 26.42
CA ASN A 315 5.48 -2.80 25.80
C ASN A 315 4.44 -3.25 26.82
N VAL A 316 3.20 -2.79 26.66
CA VAL A 316 2.07 -3.27 27.46
C VAL A 316 1.58 -4.57 26.83
N LEU A 317 1.64 -5.66 27.60
CA LEU A 317 1.19 -6.99 27.16
C LEU A 317 -0.29 -7.22 27.43
N ALA A 318 -0.84 -6.64 28.50
CA ALA A 318 -2.24 -6.77 28.89
C ALA A 318 -2.64 -5.62 29.83
N ASP A 319 -3.92 -5.28 29.88
CA ASP A 319 -4.48 -4.39 30.89
C ASP A 319 -5.80 -4.90 31.49
N SER A 320 -6.31 -4.17 32.48
CA SER A 320 -7.49 -4.56 33.23
C SER A 320 -8.81 -4.53 32.45
N GLY A 321 -8.85 -3.92 31.26
CA GLY A 321 -10.06 -3.71 30.44
C GLY A 321 -11.10 -2.75 31.06
N GLU A 322 -11.28 -2.81 32.39
CA GLU A 322 -12.19 -2.01 33.20
C GLU A 322 -11.47 -1.37 34.39
N GLY A 323 -12.04 -0.30 34.93
CA GLY A 323 -11.60 0.35 36.17
C GLY A 323 -12.17 -0.33 37.41
N TYR A 324 -11.36 -0.45 38.46
CA TYR A 324 -11.77 -1.01 39.75
C TYR A 324 -11.96 0.10 40.80
N ALA A 325 -13.00 -0.04 41.63
CA ALA A 325 -13.28 0.92 42.70
C ALA A 325 -12.27 0.94 43.87
N SER A 326 -11.31 -0.01 43.94
CA SER A 326 -10.28 -0.02 45.00
C SER A 326 -9.04 -0.83 44.62
N LYS A 327 -7.87 -0.46 45.17
CA LYS A 327 -6.62 -1.25 45.05
C LYS A 327 -6.79 -2.72 45.43
N SER A 328 -7.59 -3.01 46.45
CA SER A 328 -7.89 -4.38 46.91
C SER A 328 -8.62 -5.21 45.84
N ASN A 329 -9.48 -4.59 45.04
CA ASN A 329 -10.15 -5.26 43.93
C ASN A 329 -9.16 -5.56 42.80
N VAL A 330 -8.22 -4.65 42.51
CA VAL A 330 -7.16 -4.87 41.52
C VAL A 330 -6.27 -6.05 41.92
N ARG A 331 -5.83 -6.12 43.19
CA ARG A 331 -5.01 -7.25 43.68
C ARG A 331 -5.75 -8.60 43.56
N ARG A 332 -7.07 -8.61 43.80
CA ARG A 332 -7.90 -9.81 43.58
C ARG A 332 -8.01 -10.18 42.11
N ALA A 333 -8.12 -9.19 41.22
CA ALA A 333 -8.11 -9.42 39.78
C ALA A 333 -6.77 -10.00 39.32
N LEU A 334 -5.64 -9.44 39.77
CA LEU A 334 -4.29 -9.96 39.47
C LEU A 334 -4.09 -11.41 39.96
N LYS A 335 -4.61 -11.76 41.13
CA LYS A 335 -4.61 -13.15 41.61
C LYS A 335 -5.38 -14.08 40.66
N SER A 336 -6.51 -13.62 40.13
CA SER A 336 -7.29 -14.36 39.12
C SER A 336 -6.54 -14.47 37.79
N VAL A 337 -5.89 -13.40 37.31
CA VAL A 337 -5.05 -13.42 36.10
C VAL A 337 -3.98 -14.50 36.23
N ARG A 338 -3.19 -14.48 37.31
CA ARG A 338 -2.12 -15.47 37.54
C ARG A 338 -2.62 -16.90 37.63
N ALA A 339 -3.79 -17.10 38.25
CA ALA A 339 -4.37 -18.42 38.41
C ALA A 339 -4.96 -19.00 37.12
N TYR A 340 -5.51 -18.14 36.24
CA TYR A 340 -6.28 -18.60 35.08
C TYR A 340 -5.51 -18.56 33.76
N VAL A 341 -4.56 -17.63 33.60
CA VAL A 341 -3.77 -17.47 32.36
C VAL A 341 -3.03 -18.75 31.94
N PRO A 342 -2.33 -19.50 32.82
CA PRO A 342 -1.60 -20.71 32.41
C PRO A 342 -2.47 -21.79 31.75
N GLY A 343 -3.73 -21.91 32.17
CA GLY A 343 -4.67 -22.94 31.72
C GLY A 343 -5.76 -22.43 30.77
N ALA A 344 -5.71 -21.16 30.36
CA ALA A 344 -6.76 -20.57 29.53
C ALA A 344 -6.67 -21.07 28.08
N ALA A 345 -7.76 -21.66 27.60
CA ALA A 345 -7.91 -22.11 26.22
C ALA A 345 -8.01 -20.92 25.25
N TYR A 346 -7.58 -21.14 24.00
CA TYR A 346 -7.86 -20.24 22.87
C TYR A 346 -9.31 -20.41 22.44
N LEU A 347 -10.04 -19.30 22.41
CA LEU A 347 -11.43 -19.21 21.97
C LEU A 347 -11.42 -18.49 20.61
N GLN A 348 -11.58 -19.25 19.53
CA GLN A 348 -11.78 -18.69 18.19
C GLN A 348 -13.28 -18.65 17.89
N VAL A 349 -13.75 -17.48 17.49
CA VAL A 349 -15.10 -17.27 16.97
C VAL A 349 -14.93 -16.99 15.48
N ASP A 350 -15.13 -17.98 14.60
CA ASP A 350 -14.98 -17.79 13.16
C ASP A 350 -15.99 -18.59 12.34
N PRO A 351 -17.01 -17.96 11.72
CA PRO A 351 -17.49 -16.61 12.02
C PRO A 351 -18.33 -16.55 13.30
N VAL A 352 -18.77 -17.70 13.81
CA VAL A 352 -19.61 -17.81 15.01
C VAL A 352 -19.16 -18.96 15.91
N ALA A 353 -19.51 -18.90 17.20
CA ALA A 353 -19.23 -19.98 18.15
C ALA A 353 -20.25 -20.00 19.30
N PHE A 354 -20.56 -21.18 19.82
CA PHE A 354 -21.45 -21.36 20.97
C PHE A 354 -20.68 -21.22 22.28
N GLU A 355 -20.97 -20.19 23.08
CA GLU A 355 -20.47 -20.04 24.46
C GLU A 355 -21.45 -20.67 25.45
N VAL A 356 -21.00 -21.67 26.22
CA VAL A 356 -21.76 -22.18 27.39
C VAL A 356 -21.20 -21.58 28.68
N TYR A 357 -22.01 -20.77 29.36
CA TYR A 357 -21.62 -20.02 30.57
C TYR A 357 -22.62 -20.23 31.73
N ALA A 358 -22.18 -19.94 32.96
CA ALA A 358 -23.07 -19.91 34.12
C ALA A 358 -23.57 -18.48 34.37
N ASP A 359 -24.87 -18.30 34.50
CA ASP A 359 -25.49 -17.01 34.82
C ASP A 359 -25.37 -16.67 36.32
N LYS A 360 -25.82 -15.48 36.70
CA LYS A 360 -25.78 -14.99 38.09
C LYS A 360 -26.58 -15.86 39.07
N ALA A 361 -27.54 -16.63 38.58
CA ALA A 361 -28.35 -17.55 39.37
C ALA A 361 -27.74 -18.97 39.46
N GLY A 362 -26.56 -19.18 38.88
CA GLY A 362 -25.89 -20.48 38.84
C GLY A 362 -26.48 -21.46 37.82
N ARG A 363 -27.38 -20.99 36.95
CA ARG A 363 -27.94 -21.78 35.85
C ARG A 363 -27.02 -21.66 34.64
N TYR A 364 -26.92 -22.71 33.85
CA TYR A 364 -26.10 -22.73 32.64
C TYR A 364 -26.91 -22.24 31.45
N ARG A 365 -26.36 -21.32 30.67
CA ARG A 365 -26.96 -20.83 29.43
C ARG A 365 -25.97 -21.02 28.30
N TRP A 366 -26.47 -21.02 27.08
CA TRP A 366 -25.63 -20.92 25.91
C TRP A 366 -25.98 -19.66 25.12
N ARG A 367 -25.01 -19.11 24.40
CA ARG A 367 -25.23 -18.06 23.40
C ARG A 367 -24.36 -18.28 22.17
N LEU A 368 -24.89 -17.97 21.00
CA LEU A 368 -24.18 -17.99 19.73
C LEU A 368 -23.57 -16.61 19.49
N LEU A 369 -22.26 -16.53 19.61
CA LEU A 369 -21.49 -15.32 19.41
C LEU A 369 -21.04 -15.25 17.96
N HIS A 370 -21.17 -14.10 17.32
CA HIS A 370 -20.47 -13.79 16.07
C HIS A 370 -19.14 -13.10 16.37
N ARG A 371 -18.17 -13.19 15.44
CA ARG A 371 -16.81 -12.64 15.59
C ARG A 371 -16.75 -11.13 15.85
N ASN A 372 -17.81 -10.39 15.52
CA ASN A 372 -17.97 -8.95 15.81
C ASN A 372 -18.50 -8.66 17.24
N GLY A 373 -18.75 -9.69 18.05
CA GLY A 373 -19.31 -9.58 19.39
C GLY A 373 -20.85 -9.56 19.47
N GLU A 374 -21.55 -9.61 18.35
CA GLU A 374 -23.01 -9.70 18.28
C GLU A 374 -23.49 -11.07 18.79
N ILE A 375 -24.54 -11.08 19.61
CA ILE A 375 -25.19 -12.32 20.04
C ILE A 375 -26.27 -12.64 19.02
N LEU A 376 -26.00 -13.60 18.15
CA LEU A 376 -26.94 -13.98 17.11
C LEU A 376 -28.17 -14.66 17.71
N GLY A 377 -27.98 -15.51 18.73
CA GLY A 377 -29.03 -16.18 19.48
C GLY A 377 -28.59 -16.67 20.85
N ASP A 378 -29.54 -16.97 21.74
CA ASP A 378 -29.30 -17.55 23.06
C ASP A 378 -30.33 -18.62 23.43
N SER A 379 -30.12 -19.28 24.56
CA SER A 379 -30.94 -20.42 24.99
C SER A 379 -32.38 -20.08 25.40
N GLY A 380 -32.73 -18.80 25.61
CA GLY A 380 -34.03 -18.34 26.13
C GLY A 380 -34.28 -18.69 27.61
N GLU A 381 -33.78 -19.85 28.04
CA GLU A 381 -33.88 -20.39 29.39
C GLU A 381 -32.50 -20.75 29.98
N GLY A 382 -32.45 -20.95 31.30
CA GLY A 382 -31.26 -21.46 31.99
C GLY A 382 -31.40 -22.93 32.35
N TYR A 383 -30.38 -23.72 32.10
CA TYR A 383 -30.32 -25.15 32.41
C TYR A 383 -29.66 -25.44 33.77
N ASP A 384 -30.04 -26.53 34.43
CA ASP A 384 -29.45 -26.92 35.72
C ASP A 384 -28.01 -27.45 35.61
N THR A 385 -27.64 -27.96 34.43
CA THR A 385 -26.30 -28.53 34.21
C THR A 385 -25.68 -28.02 32.92
N ARG A 386 -24.35 -27.88 32.93
CA ARG A 386 -23.56 -27.55 31.74
C ARG A 386 -23.77 -28.54 30.60
N ALA A 387 -23.95 -29.82 30.93
CA ALA A 387 -24.20 -30.85 29.95
C ALA A 387 -25.56 -30.67 29.25
N ALA A 388 -26.58 -30.19 29.96
CA ALA A 388 -27.87 -29.86 29.37
C ALA A 388 -27.77 -28.65 28.42
N ALA A 389 -27.13 -27.55 28.86
CA ALA A 389 -26.89 -26.40 28.00
C ALA A 389 -26.09 -26.75 26.73
N ARG A 390 -25.09 -27.62 26.85
CA ARG A 390 -24.32 -28.13 25.70
C ARG A 390 -25.15 -29.00 24.75
N ARG A 391 -26.08 -29.79 25.28
CA ARG A 391 -26.99 -30.59 24.44
C ARG A 391 -27.93 -29.68 23.65
N ALA A 392 -28.52 -28.68 24.31
CA ALA A 392 -29.37 -27.69 23.65
C ALA A 392 -28.60 -26.93 22.56
N ALA A 393 -27.37 -26.47 22.83
CA ALA A 393 -26.54 -25.85 21.80
C ALA A 393 -26.25 -26.79 20.62
N ASN A 394 -25.94 -28.07 20.87
CA ASN A 394 -25.75 -29.07 19.79
C ASN A 394 -27.03 -29.34 18.99
N GLU A 395 -28.19 -29.27 19.65
CA GLU A 395 -29.48 -29.41 18.98
C GLU A 395 -29.69 -28.27 18.00
N VAL A 396 -29.42 -27.03 18.40
CA VAL A 396 -29.45 -25.86 17.51
C VAL A 396 -28.49 -26.03 16.32
N ARG A 397 -27.27 -26.54 16.53
CA ARG A 397 -26.32 -26.83 15.43
C ARG A 397 -26.89 -27.80 14.39
N THR A 398 -27.73 -28.73 14.83
CA THR A 398 -28.27 -29.80 14.00
C THR A 398 -29.55 -29.35 13.31
N VAL A 399 -30.39 -28.59 14.01
CA VAL A 399 -31.72 -28.19 13.54
C VAL A 399 -31.66 -26.92 12.70
N ALA A 400 -30.93 -25.90 13.16
CA ALA A 400 -30.96 -24.57 12.54
C ALA A 400 -30.67 -24.54 11.02
N PRO A 401 -29.71 -25.30 10.47
CA PRO A 401 -29.40 -25.23 9.03
C PRO A 401 -30.55 -25.58 8.09
N ASP A 402 -31.46 -26.45 8.54
CA ASP A 402 -32.58 -26.98 7.74
C ASP A 402 -33.95 -26.48 8.24
N ALA A 403 -33.96 -25.54 9.19
CA ALA A 403 -35.13 -25.14 9.97
C ALA A 403 -35.93 -23.95 9.39
N ASP A 404 -36.20 -23.96 8.08
CA ASP A 404 -36.84 -22.81 7.41
C ASP A 404 -38.24 -22.46 7.97
N ASP A 405 -39.03 -23.46 8.37
CA ASP A 405 -40.41 -23.27 8.86
C ASP A 405 -40.48 -23.19 10.40
N GLU A 406 -39.39 -23.53 11.09
CA GLU A 406 -39.28 -23.59 12.55
C GLU A 406 -38.80 -22.25 13.17
N PHE A 407 -38.23 -21.35 12.37
CA PHE A 407 -37.91 -19.98 12.77
C PHE A 407 -39.15 -19.08 12.72
N GLU A 408 -39.58 -18.58 13.87
CA GLU A 408 -40.67 -17.61 13.99
C GLU A 408 -40.11 -16.21 14.30
N VAL A 409 -40.24 -15.27 13.35
CA VAL A 409 -39.95 -13.83 13.56
C VAL A 409 -41.23 -13.10 13.97
N TYR A 410 -41.23 -12.52 15.17
CA TYR A 410 -42.37 -11.85 15.79
C TYR A 410 -41.98 -10.46 16.36
N GLU A 411 -42.95 -9.58 16.51
CA GLU A 411 -42.79 -8.29 17.20
C GLU A 411 -43.12 -8.46 18.69
N ASP A 412 -42.24 -7.99 19.56
CA ASP A 412 -42.43 -8.06 21.00
C ASP A 412 -43.33 -6.92 21.53
N LYS A 413 -43.60 -6.92 22.84
CA LYS A 413 -44.45 -5.87 23.45
C LYS A 413 -43.80 -4.47 23.44
N GLY A 414 -42.50 -4.38 23.21
CA GLY A 414 -41.73 -3.15 23.10
C GLY A 414 -41.64 -2.60 21.68
N GLY A 415 -42.21 -3.29 20.68
CA GLY A 415 -42.11 -2.91 19.26
C GLY A 415 -40.79 -3.35 18.61
N GLU A 416 -40.00 -4.21 19.27
CA GLU A 416 -38.78 -4.78 18.72
C GLU A 416 -39.08 -6.15 18.08
N PHE A 417 -38.49 -6.41 16.93
CA PHE A 417 -38.56 -7.70 16.27
C PHE A 417 -37.59 -8.68 16.92
N ARG A 418 -38.07 -9.89 17.23
CA ARG A 418 -37.27 -11.01 17.72
C ARG A 418 -37.59 -12.26 16.92
N TRP A 419 -36.64 -13.18 16.89
CA TRP A 419 -36.84 -14.51 16.33
C TRP A 419 -36.79 -15.56 17.45
N ARG A 420 -37.43 -16.70 17.22
CA ARG A 420 -37.30 -17.91 18.05
C ARG A 420 -37.27 -19.15 17.16
N LEU A 421 -36.50 -20.16 17.55
CA LEU A 421 -36.45 -21.46 16.89
C LEU A 421 -37.24 -22.47 17.73
N ARG A 422 -38.31 -23.03 17.14
CA ARG A 422 -39.21 -23.97 17.81
C ARG A 422 -39.12 -25.36 17.18
N THR A 423 -38.86 -26.36 18.02
CA THR A 423 -38.99 -27.78 17.69
C THR A 423 -40.24 -28.37 18.32
N ASP A 424 -40.54 -29.63 18.03
CA ASP A 424 -41.60 -30.40 18.69
C ASP A 424 -41.40 -30.51 20.22
N GLU A 425 -40.16 -30.37 20.69
CA GLU A 425 -39.79 -30.45 22.11
C GLU A 425 -39.87 -29.09 22.83
N GLY A 426 -40.02 -27.98 22.10
CA GLY A 426 -40.16 -26.64 22.66
C GLY A 426 -39.33 -25.58 21.92
N ILE A 427 -39.10 -24.44 22.58
CA ILE A 427 -38.21 -23.40 22.06
C ILE A 427 -36.79 -23.80 22.43
N ILE A 428 -35.93 -23.98 21.42
CA ILE A 428 -34.55 -24.40 21.64
C ILE A 428 -33.56 -23.26 21.51
N ALA A 429 -33.94 -22.15 20.86
CA ALA A 429 -33.17 -20.91 20.76
C ALA A 429 -34.08 -19.68 20.61
N ASP A 430 -33.66 -18.55 21.16
CA ASP A 430 -34.29 -17.24 21.02
C ASP A 430 -33.27 -16.20 20.52
N SER A 431 -33.77 -15.08 20.01
CA SER A 431 -32.95 -13.92 19.67
C SER A 431 -32.21 -13.36 20.89
N GLY A 432 -30.90 -13.17 20.76
CA GLY A 432 -30.07 -12.59 21.83
C GLY A 432 -30.33 -11.11 22.12
N GLU A 433 -30.97 -10.41 21.18
CA GLU A 433 -31.34 -9.01 21.29
C GLU A 433 -32.66 -8.70 20.55
N GLY A 434 -33.22 -7.51 20.76
CA GLY A 434 -34.34 -7.00 19.98
C GLY A 434 -33.89 -6.16 18.81
N TYR A 435 -34.49 -6.38 17.64
CA TYR A 435 -34.18 -5.65 16.41
C TYR A 435 -35.22 -4.56 16.15
N THR A 436 -34.78 -3.37 15.75
CA THR A 436 -35.70 -2.26 15.42
C THR A 436 -36.50 -2.49 14.13
N GLU A 437 -36.07 -3.44 13.30
CA GLU A 437 -36.63 -3.70 11.96
C GLU A 437 -36.73 -5.20 11.71
N ARG A 438 -37.84 -5.66 11.13
CA ARG A 438 -38.07 -7.07 10.81
C ARG A 438 -36.95 -7.69 9.97
N ASN A 439 -36.45 -6.95 8.99
CA ASN A 439 -35.39 -7.44 8.10
C ASN A 439 -34.09 -7.72 8.85
N LYS A 440 -33.77 -6.99 9.93
CA LYS A 440 -32.58 -7.28 10.74
C LYS A 440 -32.74 -8.59 11.52
N ALA A 441 -33.93 -8.87 12.03
CA ALA A 441 -34.24 -10.15 12.66
C ALA A 441 -34.16 -11.31 11.65
N VAL A 442 -34.62 -11.11 10.41
CA VAL A 442 -34.49 -12.10 9.33
C VAL A 442 -33.02 -12.34 8.97
N ASN A 443 -32.21 -11.29 8.80
CA ASN A 443 -30.77 -11.44 8.54
C ASN A 443 -30.03 -12.14 9.71
N ALA A 444 -30.50 -11.96 10.94
CA ALA A 444 -29.98 -12.71 12.08
C ALA A 444 -30.30 -14.19 11.97
N VAL A 445 -31.54 -14.56 11.61
CA VAL A 445 -31.92 -15.96 11.33
C VAL A 445 -31.04 -16.55 10.23
N GLU A 446 -30.88 -15.87 9.10
CA GLU A 446 -30.03 -16.35 7.99
C GLU A 446 -28.59 -16.65 8.44
N ARG A 447 -28.01 -15.80 9.29
CA ARG A 447 -26.67 -16.04 9.85
C ARG A 447 -26.64 -17.23 10.81
N VAL A 448 -27.69 -17.44 11.61
CA VAL A 448 -27.79 -18.63 12.46
C VAL A 448 -27.90 -19.89 11.59
N GLN A 449 -28.78 -19.91 10.58
CA GLN A 449 -28.91 -21.05 9.66
C GLN A 449 -27.59 -21.34 8.93
N GLN A 450 -26.91 -20.31 8.43
CA GLN A 450 -25.68 -20.44 7.67
C GLN A 450 -24.51 -20.97 8.50
N TYR A 451 -24.37 -20.51 9.74
CA TYR A 451 -23.15 -20.73 10.51
C TYR A 451 -23.30 -21.65 11.72
N ALA A 452 -24.52 -22.00 12.16
CA ALA A 452 -24.71 -22.83 13.35
C ALA A 452 -24.11 -24.24 13.21
N ALA A 453 -24.16 -24.87 12.04
CA ALA A 453 -23.60 -26.21 11.83
C ALA A 453 -22.08 -26.25 12.14
N ASP A 454 -21.37 -25.23 11.64
CA ASP A 454 -19.91 -25.11 11.72
C ASP A 454 -19.43 -24.42 13.01
N ALA A 455 -20.35 -23.92 13.83
CA ALA A 455 -20.05 -23.23 15.07
C ALA A 455 -19.35 -24.14 16.09
N ASP A 456 -18.16 -23.72 16.54
CA ASP A 456 -17.45 -24.42 17.60
C ASP A 456 -18.17 -24.31 18.95
N LEU A 457 -18.20 -25.40 19.70
CA LEU A 457 -18.74 -25.43 21.06
C LEU A 457 -17.64 -25.04 22.04
N LEU A 458 -17.68 -23.80 22.49
CA LEU A 458 -16.71 -23.24 23.40
C LEU A 458 -16.93 -23.76 24.82
N ALA A 459 -16.18 -24.79 25.17
CA ALA A 459 -16.08 -25.25 26.55
C ALA A 459 -15.10 -24.35 27.32
N ILE A 460 -15.51 -23.13 27.71
CA ILE A 460 -14.72 -22.28 28.62
C ILE A 460 -14.42 -23.07 29.89
N GLY A 461 -13.14 -23.29 30.22
CA GLY A 461 -12.72 -23.90 31.48
C GLY A 461 -13.03 -22.99 32.68
N SER A 462 -12.01 -22.55 33.40
CA SER A 462 -12.12 -21.46 34.38
C SER A 462 -12.09 -20.08 33.71
N ALA A 463 -11.27 -19.91 32.66
CA ALA A 463 -11.24 -18.74 31.79
C ALA A 463 -10.78 -19.13 30.36
N ALA A 464 -11.03 -18.27 29.38
CA ALA A 464 -10.61 -18.46 27.99
C ALA A 464 -10.24 -17.12 27.33
N PHE A 465 -9.28 -17.15 26.42
CA PHE A 465 -8.89 -15.99 25.60
C PHE A 465 -9.78 -15.92 24.36
N GLU A 466 -10.66 -14.94 24.30
CA GLU A 466 -11.47 -14.60 23.12
C GLU A 466 -10.69 -13.68 22.20
N ILE A 467 -10.45 -14.13 20.97
CA ILE A 467 -9.86 -13.30 19.90
C ILE A 467 -11.00 -12.82 19.01
N TYR A 468 -11.07 -11.51 18.79
CA TYR A 468 -12.12 -10.88 17.99
C TYR A 468 -11.57 -9.70 17.17
N GLU A 469 -12.31 -9.31 16.14
CA GLU A 469 -12.02 -8.12 15.32
C GLU A 469 -12.93 -6.97 15.79
N ASP A 470 -12.35 -5.80 16.04
CA ASP A 470 -13.09 -4.64 16.51
C ASP A 470 -13.67 -3.80 15.35
N ARG A 471 -14.31 -2.67 15.68
CA ARG A 471 -14.91 -1.78 14.67
C ARG A 471 -13.89 -1.05 13.80
N ALA A 472 -12.63 -1.04 14.19
CA ALA A 472 -11.53 -0.45 13.44
C ALA A 472 -10.78 -1.49 12.59
N GLU A 473 -11.34 -2.71 12.45
CA GLU A 473 -10.71 -3.83 11.73
C GLU A 473 -9.38 -4.26 12.36
N GLU A 474 -9.20 -3.97 13.67
CA GLU A 474 -8.05 -4.42 14.45
C GLU A 474 -8.40 -5.68 15.24
N TRP A 475 -7.47 -6.62 15.27
CA TRP A 475 -7.58 -7.84 16.07
C TRP A 475 -7.29 -7.53 17.53
N ARG A 476 -8.17 -7.92 18.43
CA ARG A 476 -8.01 -7.78 19.89
C ARG A 476 -8.24 -9.11 20.58
N TRP A 477 -7.82 -9.21 21.83
CA TRP A 477 -8.15 -10.36 22.65
C TRP A 477 -8.58 -9.95 24.05
N ARG A 478 -9.51 -10.71 24.63
CA ARG A 478 -9.90 -10.56 26.03
C ARG A 478 -9.93 -11.90 26.76
N LEU A 479 -9.42 -11.93 27.98
CA LEU A 479 -9.52 -13.08 28.87
C LEU A 479 -10.87 -13.03 29.60
N ARG A 480 -11.81 -13.88 29.20
CA ARG A 480 -13.09 -14.03 29.89
C ARG A 480 -13.04 -15.15 30.91
N HIS A 481 -13.50 -14.87 32.11
CA HIS A 481 -13.82 -15.90 33.09
C HIS A 481 -15.12 -16.64 32.70
N ARG A 482 -15.29 -17.88 33.16
CA ARG A 482 -16.50 -18.71 32.94
C ARG A 482 -17.84 -18.08 33.39
N ASN A 483 -17.82 -17.01 34.18
CA ASN A 483 -19.01 -16.25 34.59
C ASN A 483 -19.30 -15.05 33.68
N GLY A 484 -18.56 -14.89 32.58
CA GLY A 484 -18.71 -13.79 31.62
C GLY A 484 -17.93 -12.52 31.96
N GLN A 485 -17.23 -12.46 33.09
CA GLN A 485 -16.42 -11.30 33.47
C GLN A 485 -15.15 -11.21 32.62
N ILE A 486 -14.85 -10.02 32.10
CA ILE A 486 -13.55 -9.71 31.48
C ILE A 486 -12.53 -9.52 32.61
N ILE A 487 -11.48 -10.32 32.59
CA ILE A 487 -10.40 -10.27 33.59
C ILE A 487 -9.22 -9.46 33.06
N ALA A 488 -8.95 -9.56 31.77
CA ALA A 488 -7.85 -8.88 31.09
C ALA A 488 -8.20 -8.62 29.62
N ASP A 489 -7.62 -7.59 29.02
CA ASP A 489 -7.71 -7.26 27.58
C ASP A 489 -6.30 -6.99 27.03
N SER A 490 -6.17 -6.99 25.69
CA SER A 490 -4.92 -6.74 24.98
C SER A 490 -4.39 -5.32 25.14
N GLY A 491 -5.23 -4.36 25.54
CA GLY A 491 -4.90 -2.94 25.70
C GLY A 491 -4.61 -2.19 24.39
N GLU A 492 -4.20 -2.89 23.35
CA GLU A 492 -4.00 -2.40 21.98
C GLU A 492 -4.69 -3.31 20.95
N GLY A 493 -4.91 -2.77 19.75
CA GLY A 493 -5.36 -3.53 18.58
C GLY A 493 -4.18 -3.98 17.71
N PHE A 494 -4.30 -5.15 17.09
CA PHE A 494 -3.28 -5.73 16.23
C PHE A 494 -3.77 -5.73 14.78
N GLY A 495 -2.94 -5.26 13.85
CA GLY A 495 -3.31 -5.29 12.42
C GLY A 495 -3.45 -6.69 11.82
N LYS A 496 -3.02 -7.74 12.53
CA LYS A 496 -3.15 -9.15 12.10
C LYS A 496 -3.51 -10.04 13.29
N ARG A 497 -4.34 -11.06 13.03
CA ARG A 497 -4.72 -12.09 14.01
C ARG A 497 -3.54 -12.78 14.69
N SER A 498 -2.47 -13.06 13.93
CA SER A 498 -1.25 -13.66 14.48
C SER A 498 -0.59 -12.76 15.53
N GLY A 499 -0.75 -11.44 15.44
CA GLY A 499 -0.31 -10.49 16.46
C GLY A 499 -1.08 -10.64 17.77
N ALA A 500 -2.40 -10.83 17.70
CA ALA A 500 -3.23 -11.10 18.88
C ALA A 500 -2.86 -12.43 19.55
N VAL A 501 -2.62 -13.49 18.77
CA VAL A 501 -2.16 -14.79 19.30
C VAL A 501 -0.78 -14.68 19.95
N ALA A 502 0.18 -14.01 19.29
CA ALA A 502 1.51 -13.78 19.85
C ALA A 502 1.46 -12.93 21.13
N SER A 503 0.53 -11.99 21.24
CA SER A 503 0.27 -11.24 22.46
C SER A 503 -0.24 -12.14 23.60
N ILE A 504 -1.18 -13.05 23.33
CA ILE A 504 -1.66 -14.03 24.32
C ILE A 504 -0.52 -14.93 24.81
N GLU A 505 0.33 -15.43 23.90
CA GLU A 505 1.48 -16.27 24.28
C GLU A 505 2.46 -15.52 25.19
N ARG A 506 2.71 -14.22 24.93
CA ARG A 506 3.52 -13.38 25.84
C ARG A 506 2.85 -13.22 27.20
N VAL A 507 1.54 -13.04 27.26
CA VAL A 507 0.81 -13.00 28.55
C VAL A 507 0.85 -14.34 29.28
N LYS A 508 0.72 -15.46 28.57
CA LYS A 508 0.86 -16.82 29.15
C LYS A 508 2.24 -17.08 29.70
N ARG A 509 3.27 -16.58 29.01
CA ARG A 509 4.68 -16.73 29.39
C ARG A 509 5.05 -15.88 30.60
N HIS A 510 4.65 -14.60 30.62
CA HIS A 510 5.13 -13.65 31.62
C HIS A 510 4.13 -13.38 32.76
N GLY A 511 2.83 -13.48 32.49
CA GLY A 511 1.77 -13.18 33.47
C GLY A 511 1.82 -13.97 34.78
N PRO A 512 2.10 -15.30 34.79
CA PRO A 512 2.03 -16.10 36.02
C PRO A 512 3.07 -15.69 37.06
N ALA A 513 4.31 -15.43 36.61
CA ALA A 513 5.46 -15.14 37.45
C ALA A 513 5.87 -13.66 37.48
N ALA A 514 5.12 -12.77 36.82
CA ALA A 514 5.43 -11.33 36.79
C ALA A 514 5.53 -10.70 38.17
N ASP A 515 6.38 -9.70 38.38
CA ASP A 515 6.42 -8.96 39.63
C ASP A 515 5.26 -7.95 39.73
N GLN A 516 5.02 -7.37 40.91
CA GLN A 516 4.01 -6.33 41.12
C GLN A 516 4.67 -5.04 41.59
N SER A 517 4.32 -3.93 40.95
CA SER A 517 4.71 -2.57 41.29
C SER A 517 3.46 -1.72 41.52
N GLU A 518 3.51 -0.83 42.54
CA GLU A 518 2.39 0.02 42.96
C GLU A 518 2.62 1.52 42.70
#